data_AF-A0A3P7FLD6-F1
#
_entry.id   AF-A0A3P7FLD6-F1
#
_cell.length_a   1.000
_cell.length_b   1.000
_cell.length_c   1.000
_cell.angle_alpha   90.00
_cell.angle_beta   90.00
_cell.angle_gamma   90.00
#
_symmetry.space_group_name_H-M   'P 1'
#
loop_
_entity.id
_entity.type
_entity.pdbx_description
1 polymer ?
#
loop_
_entity_poly.entity_id
_entity_poly.type
_entity_poly.pdbx_seq_one_letter_code
_entity_poly.pdbx_strand_id
1 'polypeptide(L)' 'MDYARFRQIADKCGAYLMADMSHISGLVAAGVIPSPFEYADIVTTTTHKSLRGPRGAIIFFRKGEYSFFLRAMISWS' A
#
# COMPACT_ATOMS: atom_id res chain seq x y z
N MET A 1 10.82 -5.10 -3.66
CA MET A 1 10.06 -6.37 -3.65
C MET A 1 9.60 -6.66 -5.07
N ASP A 2 9.47 -7.93 -5.46
CA ASP A 2 8.96 -8.31 -6.79
C ASP A 2 7.43 -8.46 -6.75
N TYR A 3 6.75 -7.32 -6.86
CA TYR A 3 5.29 -7.25 -6.79
C TYR A 3 4.59 -7.91 -7.99
N ALA A 4 5.26 -7.97 -9.15
CA ALA A 4 4.73 -8.61 -10.36
C ALA A 4 4.60 -10.12 -10.16
N ARG A 5 5.62 -10.77 -9.59
CA ARG A 5 5.55 -12.20 -9.26
C ARG A 5 4.46 -12.51 -8.24
N PHE A 6 4.31 -11.67 -7.22
CA PHE A 6 3.27 -11.85 -6.20
C PHE A 6 1.87 -11.68 -6.79
N ARG A 7 1.68 -10.75 -7.73
CA ARG A 7 0.41 -10.59 -8.46
C ARG A 7 0.04 -11.85 -9.22
N GLN A 8 0.97 -12.39 -10.01
CA GLN A 8 0.72 -13.61 -10.78
C GLN A 8 0.31 -14.81 -9.90
N ILE A 9 0.89 -14.92 -8.69
CA ILE A 9 0.53 -15.98 -7.74
C ILE A 9 -0.86 -15.70 -7.15
N ALA A 10 -1.15 -14.46 -6.75
CA ALA A 10 -2.45 -14.07 -6.22
C ALA A 10 -3.57 -14.33 -7.23
N ASP A 11 -3.36 -14.00 -8.51
CA ASP A 11 -4.29 -14.26 -9.61
C ASP A 11 -4.55 -15.76 -9.80
N LYS A 12 -3.49 -16.58 -9.78
CA LYS A 12 -3.62 -18.04 -9.91
C LYS A 12 -4.43 -18.67 -8.77
N CYS A 13 -4.37 -18.08 -7.58
CA CYS A 13 -5.10 -18.55 -6.41
C CYS A 13 -6.47 -17.89 -6.22
N GLY A 14 -6.84 -16.90 -7.05
CA GLY A 14 -8.05 -16.10 -6.85
C GLY A 14 -8.02 -15.28 -5.54
N ALA A 15 -6.84 -14.89 -5.08
CA ALA A 15 -6.63 -14.19 -3.82
C ALA A 15 -6.35 -12.69 -4.02
N TYR A 16 -6.62 -11.89 -2.99
CA TYR A 16 -6.23 -10.48 -2.95
C TYR A 16 -4.75 -10.32 -2.60
N LEU A 17 -4.08 -9.40 -3.27
CA LEU A 17 -2.70 -9.01 -2.95
C LEU A 17 -2.69 -7.79 -2.02
N MET A 18 -2.25 -7.98 -0.78
CA MET A 18 -2.03 -6.91 0.19
C MET A 18 -0.54 -6.58 0.31
N ALA A 19 -0.17 -5.30 0.19
CA ALA A 19 1.20 -4.82 0.40
C ALA A 19 1.29 -3.87 1.61
N ASP A 20 2.10 -4.23 2.60
CA ASP A 20 2.46 -3.33 3.71
C ASP A 20 3.75 -2.58 3.39
N MET A 21 3.65 -1.27 3.20
CA MET A 21 4.77 -0.39 2.85
C MET A 21 5.26 0.47 4.02
N SER A 22 4.92 0.13 5.27
CA SER A 22 5.20 0.95 6.46
C SER A 22 6.62 1.50 6.58
N HIS A 23 7.63 0.72 6.19
CA HIS A 23 9.05 1.12 6.29
C HIS A 23 9.53 1.94 5.10
N ILE A 24 8.90 1.78 3.94
CA ILE A 24 9.34 2.35 2.67
C ILE A 24 8.41 3.45 2.14
N SER A 25 7.34 3.77 2.88
CA SER A 25 6.28 4.69 2.46
C SER A 25 6.77 6.09 2.08
N GLY A 26 7.79 6.62 2.76
CA GLY A 26 8.41 7.89 2.37
C GLY A 26 9.19 7.81 1.05
N LEU A 27 9.84 6.67 0.78
CA LEU A 27 10.59 6.45 -0.46
C LEU A 27 9.65 6.20 -1.65
N VAL A 28 8.53 5.50 -1.42
CA VAL A 28 7.45 5.36 -2.42
C VAL A 28 6.84 6.73 -2.73
N ALA A 29 6.56 7.55 -1.71
CA ALA A 29 6.02 8.90 -1.89
C ALA A 29 6.98 9.84 -2.65
N ALA A 30 8.29 9.67 -2.45
CA ALA A 30 9.32 10.41 -3.18
C ALA A 30 9.61 9.86 -4.60
N GLY A 31 9.02 8.73 -4.98
CA GLY A 31 9.20 8.11 -6.30
C GLY A 31 10.56 7.47 -6.54
N VAL A 32 11.36 7.22 -5.50
CA VAL A 32 12.73 6.70 -5.64
C VAL A 32 12.82 5.18 -5.65
N ILE A 33 11.71 4.49 -5.34
CA ILE A 33 11.60 3.02 -5.40
C ILE A 33 10.31 2.61 -6.11
N PRO A 34 10.23 1.39 -6.65
CA PRO A 34 9.03 0.87 -7.28
C PRO A 34 7.82 0.90 -6.34
N SER A 35 6.69 1.34 -6.90
CA SER A 35 5.45 1.55 -6.16
C SER A 35 4.64 0.24 -6.03
N PRO A 36 4.18 -0.13 -4.82
CA PRO A 36 3.31 -1.31 -4.63
C PRO A 36 1.91 -1.11 -5.23
N PHE A 37 1.51 0.13 -5.50
CA PHE A 37 0.19 0.49 -6.01
C PHE A 37 -0.10 -0.04 -7.43
N GLU A 38 0.93 -0.43 -8.18
CA GLU A 38 0.73 -0.97 -9.54
C GLU A 38 0.12 -2.38 -9.51
N TYR A 39 0.47 -3.20 -8.50
CA TYR A 39 0.11 -4.62 -8.45
C TYR A 39 -0.82 -4.99 -7.29
N ALA A 40 -0.70 -4.32 -6.14
CA ALA A 40 -1.48 -4.65 -4.96
C ALA A 40 -2.94 -4.21 -5.09
N ASP A 41 -3.87 -4.95 -4.50
CA ASP A 41 -5.28 -4.58 -4.38
C ASP A 41 -5.51 -3.68 -3.16
N ILE A 42 -4.75 -3.97 -2.09
CA ILE A 42 -4.79 -3.27 -0.81
C ILE A 42 -3.36 -2.87 -0.45
N VAL A 43 -3.15 -1.61 -0.07
CA VAL A 43 -1.86 -1.12 0.43
C VAL A 43 -2.04 -0.53 1.81
N THR A 44 -1.27 -1.01 2.79
CA THR A 44 -1.28 -0.49 4.15
C THR A 44 0.03 0.21 4.46
N THR A 45 -0.02 1.28 5.25
CA THR A 45 1.20 1.95 5.72
C THR A 45 0.99 2.62 7.06
N THR A 46 2.03 2.62 7.89
CA THR A 46 2.14 3.57 9.00
C THR A 46 2.59 4.94 8.50
N THR A 47 2.07 6.01 9.11
CA THR A 47 2.41 7.40 8.74
C THR A 47 3.67 7.93 9.43
N HIS A 48 4.11 7.33 10.53
CA HIS A 48 5.16 7.88 11.41
C HIS A 48 6.59 7.43 11.11
N LYS A 49 6.81 6.49 10.19
CA LYS A 49 8.14 5.97 9.85
C LYS A 49 8.81 6.84 8.78
N SER A 50 9.15 6.27 7.63
CA SER A 50 9.81 7.01 6.54
C SER A 50 8.93 8.12 5.96
N LEU A 51 7.60 8.05 6.13
CA LEU A 51 6.67 9.13 5.77
C LEU A 51 6.68 10.33 6.75
N ARG A 52 7.29 10.19 7.94
CA ARG A 52 7.51 11.25 8.95
C ARG A 52 6.26 12.07 9.36
N GLY A 53 5.09 11.47 9.33
CA GLY A 53 3.83 12.04 9.82
C GLY A 53 3.52 11.70 11.29
N PRO A 54 2.33 12.08 11.80
CA PRO A 54 1.87 11.70 13.13
C PRO A 54 1.68 10.18 13.27
N ARG A 55 1.63 9.65 14.50
CA ARG A 55 1.36 8.23 14.72
C ARG A 55 -0.05 7.87 14.25
N GLY A 56 -0.10 7.09 13.18
CA GLY A 56 -1.33 6.58 12.59
C GLY A 56 -1.04 5.54 11.52
N ALA A 57 -2.10 5.04 10.91
CA ALA A 57 -2.06 4.11 9.79
C ALA A 57 -3.06 4.52 8.71
N ILE A 58 -2.72 4.20 7.48
CA ILE A 58 -3.52 4.45 6.28
C ILE A 58 -3.75 3.12 5.57
N ILE A 59 -4.99 2.93 5.10
CA ILE A 59 -5.38 1.81 4.25
C ILE A 59 -5.83 2.38 2.91
N PHE A 60 -5.14 1.95 1.87
CA PHE A 60 -5.48 2.21 0.49
C PHE A 60 -6.11 0.95 -0.11
N PHE A 61 -7.18 1.11 -0.88
CA PHE A 61 -7.79 0.02 -1.63
C PHE A 61 -8.19 0.51 -3.02
N ARG A 62 -8.17 -0.39 -4.02
CA ARG A 62 -8.69 -0.08 -5.35
C ARG A 62 -10.22 0.07 -5.32
N LYS A 63 -10.73 1.10 -5.97
CA LYS A 63 -12.15 1.41 -6.14
C LYS A 63 -12.44 1.62 -7.64
N GLY A 64 -13.32 0.79 -8.20
CA GLY A 64 -13.60 0.77 -9.65
C GLY A 64 -12.41 0.27 -10.46
N GLU A 65 -12.42 0.49 -11.77
CA GLU A 65 -11.40 -0.08 -12.68
C GLU A 65 -10.00 0.57 -12.55
N TYR A 66 -9.86 1.80 -12.02
CA TYR A 66 -8.57 2.53 -12.10
C TYR A 66 -8.20 3.44 -10.93
N SER A 67 -8.95 3.51 -9.82
CA SER A 67 -8.70 4.53 -8.77
C SER A 67 -8.40 3.94 -7.40
N PHE A 68 -7.29 4.34 -6.77
CA PHE A 68 -7.03 4.03 -5.36
C PHE A 68 -7.75 5.03 -4.46
N PHE A 69 -8.64 4.53 -3.61
CA PHE A 69 -9.33 5.33 -2.62
C PHE A 69 -8.59 5.27 -1.28
N LEU A 70 -8.29 6.45 -0.73
CA LEU A 70 -7.70 6.60 0.60
C LEU A 70 -8.83 6.51 1.64
N ARG A 71 -8.75 5.54 2.56
CA ARG A 71 -9.55 5.57 3.78
C ARG A 71 -8.63 5.50 4.99
N ALA A 72 -8.48 6.63 5.67
CA ALA A 72 -7.68 6.75 6.87
C ALA A 72 -8.57 7.20 8.02
N MET A 73 -8.57 6.44 9.13
CA MET A 73 -8.68 6.91 10.52
C MET A 73 -8.83 5.71 11.47
N ILE A 74 -7.73 5.33 12.12
CA ILE A 74 -7.76 4.80 13.49
C ILE A 74 -6.80 5.70 14.28
N SER A 75 -7.33 6.84 14.72
CA SER A 75 -6.70 7.66 15.75
C SER A 75 -6.96 6.96 17.07
N TRP A 76 -5.92 6.43 17.70
CA TRP A 76 -6.01 6.09 19.13
C TRP A 76 -5.88 7.41 19.90
N SER A 77 -7.02 7.93 20.34
CA SER A 77 -7.16 8.96 21.38
C SER A 77 -8.07 8.41 22.46
#